data_AF-A0A7D3X769-F1
#
_entry.id   AF-A0A7D3X769-F1
#
_cell.length_a   1.000
_cell.length_b   1.000
_cell.length_c   1.000
_cell.angle_alpha   90.00
_cell.angle_beta   90.00
_cell.angle_gamma   90.00
#
_symmetry.space_group_name_H-M   'P 1'
#
loop_
_entity.id
_entity.type
_entity.pdbx_description
1 polymer ?
#
loop_
_entity_poly.entity_id
_entity_poly.type
_entity_poly.pdbx_seq_one_letter_code
_entity_poly.pdbx_strand_id
1 'polypeptide(L)'
;MNLFLRGAACAPLLALVAGCCANSPNTCDDLYADSLYFQFDTGPNGFTKAELDTVYLQRYTPARAAIPANGATPAVAATAASYSDPINIIRAKQGAGLTSGLRARLKKASLGDSTLVISNNSPFSPSVSGGKLTAYRYLLTVQNKPVRPGHTYQFAVDSIQLKGRYNADGCTTCYENTFKYFQINSKSTNKVARDVTEKNGESITAQDGSSVATVLSKSNAVVK
;
A
#
# COMPACT_ATOMS: atom_id res chain seq x y z
N MET A 1 -12.18 -57.89 -29.71
CA MET A 1 -12.95 -57.28 -28.58
C MET A 1 -12.29 -57.72 -27.29
N ASN A 2 -11.56 -56.84 -26.58
CA ASN A 2 -11.14 -56.97 -25.16
C ASN A 2 -10.14 -55.86 -24.78
N LEU A 3 -10.57 -54.59 -24.76
CA LEU A 3 -9.68 -53.46 -24.41
C LEU A 3 -10.33 -52.38 -23.52
N PHE A 4 -11.35 -52.70 -22.72
CA PHE A 4 -12.09 -51.69 -21.93
C PHE A 4 -12.13 -51.91 -20.41
N LEU A 5 -11.41 -52.88 -19.83
CA LEU A 5 -11.62 -53.28 -18.43
C LEU A 5 -10.44 -53.03 -17.45
N ARG A 6 -9.52 -52.11 -17.74
CA ARG A 6 -8.39 -51.79 -16.82
C ARG A 6 -8.36 -50.36 -16.27
N GLY A 7 -9.38 -49.54 -16.54
CA GLY A 7 -9.40 -48.11 -16.15
C GLY A 7 -10.06 -47.77 -14.81
N ALA A 8 -10.68 -48.73 -14.10
CA ALA A 8 -11.56 -48.42 -12.97
C ALA A 8 -10.88 -48.41 -11.57
N ALA A 9 -9.61 -48.81 -11.45
CA ALA A 9 -8.96 -48.97 -10.14
C ALA A 9 -8.26 -47.70 -9.61
N CYS A 10 -8.11 -46.63 -10.41
CA CYS A 10 -7.44 -45.39 -9.97
C CYS A 10 -8.39 -44.22 -9.64
N ALA A 11 -9.70 -44.39 -9.79
CA ALA A 11 -10.68 -43.33 -9.50
C ALA A 11 -10.77 -42.87 -8.02
N PRO A 12 -10.63 -43.72 -6.98
CA PRO A 12 -10.87 -43.28 -5.61
C PRO A 12 -9.73 -42.43 -5.01
N LEU A 13 -8.52 -42.49 -5.58
CA LEU A 13 -7.36 -41.77 -5.04
C LEU A 13 -7.37 -40.27 -5.39
N LEU A 14 -8.03 -39.88 -6.49
CA LEU A 14 -8.16 -38.48 -6.89
C LEU A 14 -9.26 -37.74 -6.12
N ALA A 15 -10.28 -38.45 -5.61
CA ALA A 15 -11.36 -37.84 -4.83
C ALA A 15 -10.94 -37.44 -3.40
N LEU A 16 -9.94 -38.12 -2.82
CA LEU A 16 -9.45 -37.81 -1.47
C LEU A 16 -8.59 -36.55 -1.41
N VAL A 17 -7.84 -36.23 -2.48
CA VAL A 17 -6.99 -35.03 -2.51
C VAL A 17 -7.82 -33.74 -2.63
N ALA A 18 -9.00 -33.81 -3.27
CA ALA A 18 -9.90 -32.65 -3.40
C ALA A 18 -10.61 -32.27 -2.09
N GLY A 19 -10.64 -33.16 -1.08
CA GLY A 19 -11.35 -32.93 0.19
C GLY A 19 -10.55 -32.14 1.23
N CYS A 20 -9.22 -32.12 1.16
CA CYS A 20 -8.39 -31.47 2.20
C CYS A 20 -8.53 -29.95 2.24
N CYS A 21 -8.97 -29.31 1.15
CA CYS A 21 -8.99 -27.85 1.03
C CYS A 21 -10.38 -27.23 1.16
N ALA A 22 -11.41 -28.05 1.37
CA ALA A 22 -12.79 -27.59 1.41
C ALA A 22 -13.21 -26.96 2.75
N ASN A 23 -12.46 -27.21 3.84
CA ASN A 23 -12.90 -26.89 5.20
C ASN A 23 -12.11 -25.77 5.90
N SER A 24 -11.05 -25.26 5.29
CA SER A 24 -10.31 -24.11 5.80
C SER A 24 -10.65 -22.90 4.94
N PRO A 25 -11.50 -21.96 5.41
CA PRO A 25 -11.75 -20.74 4.65
C PRO A 25 -10.41 -20.04 4.47
N ASN A 26 -10.00 -19.87 3.22
CA ASN A 26 -8.78 -19.17 2.87
C ASN A 26 -8.85 -17.74 3.39
N THR A 27 -8.14 -17.47 4.47
CA THR A 27 -7.99 -16.15 5.09
C THR A 27 -6.81 -15.37 4.49
N CYS A 28 -6.34 -15.78 3.32
CA CYS A 28 -5.21 -15.14 2.65
C CYS A 28 -5.64 -13.80 2.07
N ASP A 29 -5.01 -12.74 2.59
CA ASP A 29 -5.29 -11.38 2.17
C ASP A 29 -4.13 -10.83 1.33
N ASP A 30 -3.96 -11.47 0.19
CA ASP A 30 -2.97 -11.11 -0.83
C ASP A 30 -3.22 -9.69 -1.36
N LEU A 31 -4.48 -9.24 -1.36
CA LEU A 31 -4.89 -7.97 -1.95
C LEU A 31 -4.23 -6.77 -1.24
N TYR A 32 -4.06 -6.88 0.07
CA TYR A 32 -3.53 -5.78 0.89
C TYR A 32 -2.18 -6.06 1.54
N ALA A 33 -1.56 -7.22 1.31
CA ALA A 33 -0.25 -7.57 1.86
C ALA A 33 0.83 -6.50 1.56
N ASP A 34 0.79 -5.90 0.36
CA ASP A 34 1.70 -4.84 -0.06
C ASP A 34 1.22 -3.42 0.30
N SER A 35 0.16 -3.25 1.09
CA SER A 35 -0.40 -1.91 1.36
C SER A 35 0.41 -1.10 2.36
N LEU A 36 0.42 0.22 2.15
CA LEU A 36 0.88 1.24 3.08
C LEU A 36 -0.32 1.90 3.75
N TYR A 37 -0.24 2.13 5.06
CA TYR A 37 -1.30 2.72 5.87
C TYR A 37 -0.83 4.06 6.45
N PHE A 38 -1.66 5.09 6.36
CA PHE A 38 -1.37 6.41 6.91
C PHE A 38 -2.53 6.94 7.73
N GLN A 39 -2.23 7.51 8.88
CA GLN A 39 -3.19 8.22 9.70
C GLN A 39 -2.79 9.69 9.80
N PHE A 40 -3.77 10.57 9.92
CA PHE A 40 -3.50 11.98 10.18
C PHE A 40 -3.65 12.23 11.66
N ASP A 41 -2.67 12.90 12.27
CA ASP A 41 -2.79 13.38 13.64
C ASP A 41 -3.94 14.39 13.73
N THR A 42 -4.91 14.12 14.60
CA THR A 42 -6.06 15.00 14.87
C THR A 42 -6.07 15.51 16.31
N GLY A 43 -4.94 15.45 17.00
CA GLY A 43 -4.76 16.01 18.34
C GLY A 43 -4.78 17.55 18.35
N PRO A 44 -4.49 18.19 19.50
CA PRO A 44 -4.58 19.65 19.66
C PRO A 44 -3.78 20.48 18.65
N ASN A 45 -2.63 19.96 18.20
CA ASN A 45 -1.76 20.59 17.20
C ASN A 45 -1.82 19.90 15.83
N GLY A 46 -2.79 18.99 15.66
CA GLY A 46 -2.96 18.17 14.48
C GLY A 46 -3.72 18.88 13.35
N PHE A 47 -4.16 18.07 12.40
CA PHE A 47 -5.04 18.50 11.32
C PHE A 47 -6.48 18.63 11.81
N THR A 48 -7.12 19.71 11.40
CA THR A 48 -8.54 19.96 11.64
C THR A 48 -9.40 19.12 10.70
N LYS A 49 -10.67 18.90 11.06
CA LYS A 49 -11.62 18.20 10.18
C LYS A 49 -11.77 18.87 8.81
N ALA A 50 -11.70 20.20 8.76
CA ALA A 50 -11.82 20.98 7.52
C ALA A 50 -10.60 20.81 6.59
N GLU A 51 -9.38 20.80 7.13
CA GLU A 51 -8.16 20.51 6.36
C GLU A 51 -8.18 19.10 5.78
N LEU A 52 -8.81 18.18 6.49
CA LEU A 52 -8.87 16.77 6.15
C LEU A 52 -10.06 16.36 5.29
N ASP A 53 -10.91 17.32 4.91
CA ASP A 53 -12.07 17.10 4.07
C ASP A 53 -11.65 16.67 2.65
N THR A 54 -10.61 17.30 2.11
CA THR A 54 -9.97 16.90 0.85
C THR A 54 -8.48 16.63 1.05
N VAL A 55 -8.07 15.38 0.83
CA VAL A 55 -6.65 15.01 0.72
C VAL A 55 -6.37 14.63 -0.73
N TYR A 56 -5.32 15.18 -1.31
CA TYR A 56 -4.90 14.83 -2.66
C TYR A 56 -3.80 13.78 -2.57
N LEU A 57 -3.92 12.70 -3.32
CA LEU A 57 -2.85 11.72 -3.51
C LEU A 57 -2.47 11.69 -4.98
N GLN A 58 -1.24 12.07 -5.26
CA GLN A 58 -0.70 12.03 -6.61
C GLN A 58 0.32 10.91 -6.69
N ARG A 59 0.21 10.08 -7.72
CA ARG A 59 1.23 9.10 -8.08
C ARG A 59 2.06 9.65 -9.24
N TYR A 60 3.36 9.44 -9.19
CA TYR A 60 4.25 9.80 -10.28
C TYR A 60 5.39 8.80 -10.42
N THR A 61 5.80 8.58 -11.67
CA THR A 61 6.97 7.78 -11.97
C THR A 61 8.20 8.68 -11.78
N PRO A 62 9.23 8.26 -11.01
CA PRO A 62 10.47 9.01 -10.95
C PRO A 62 11.03 9.15 -12.37
N ALA A 63 11.52 10.34 -12.73
CA ALA A 63 12.21 10.52 -13.99
C ALA A 63 13.32 9.47 -14.10
N ARG A 64 13.31 8.67 -15.16
CA ARG A 64 14.44 7.78 -15.45
C ARG A 64 15.64 8.68 -15.66
N ALA A 65 16.73 8.42 -14.93
CA ALA A 65 17.97 9.12 -15.19
C ALA A 65 18.29 8.94 -16.68
N ALA A 66 18.39 10.03 -17.42
CA ALA A 66 18.77 9.97 -18.82
C ALA A 66 20.12 9.28 -18.88
N ILE A 67 20.20 8.15 -19.59
CA ILE A 67 21.48 7.50 -19.85
C ILE A 67 22.19 8.44 -20.83
N PRO A 68 23.31 9.07 -20.44
CA PRO A 68 24.07 9.89 -21.37
C PRO A 68 24.52 9.00 -22.53
N ALA A 69 24.35 9.46 -23.77
CA ALA A 69 24.76 8.72 -24.98
C ALA A 69 26.26 8.33 -24.96
N ASN A 70 27.05 8.98 -24.11
CA ASN A 70 28.50 8.87 -24.03
C ASN A 70 28.95 7.83 -23.00
N GLY A 71 28.03 7.06 -22.40
CA GLY A 71 28.37 6.09 -21.34
C GLY A 71 28.80 6.71 -20.00
N ALA A 72 28.70 8.04 -19.86
CA ALA A 72 28.96 8.72 -18.60
C ALA A 72 27.93 8.28 -17.53
N THR A 73 28.35 8.21 -16.26
CA THR A 73 27.44 7.96 -15.15
C THR A 73 26.27 8.93 -15.20
N PRO A 74 25.01 8.45 -15.19
CA PRO A 74 23.85 9.33 -15.25
C PRO A 74 23.88 10.31 -14.09
N ALA A 75 24.08 11.60 -14.38
CA ALA A 75 23.73 12.63 -13.43
C ALA A 75 22.20 12.53 -13.27
N VAL A 76 21.73 12.25 -12.06
CA VAL A 76 20.29 12.26 -11.74
C VAL A 76 19.84 13.71 -11.76
N ALA A 77 19.67 14.27 -12.96
CA ALA A 77 18.99 15.53 -13.14
C ALA A 77 17.58 15.33 -12.59
N ALA A 78 17.23 16.11 -11.57
CA ALA A 78 15.88 16.17 -11.04
C ALA A 78 14.97 16.89 -12.05
N THR A 79 14.84 16.35 -13.27
CA THR A 79 13.81 16.76 -14.21
C THR A 79 12.48 16.55 -13.52
N ALA A 80 11.67 17.62 -13.45
CA ALA A 80 10.38 17.65 -12.80
C ALA A 80 9.60 16.38 -13.15
N ALA A 81 9.38 15.53 -12.16
CA ALA A 81 8.61 14.32 -12.39
C ALA A 81 7.25 14.73 -12.94
N SER A 82 6.87 14.18 -14.09
CA SER A 82 5.54 14.42 -14.64
C SER A 82 4.56 13.70 -13.73
N TYR A 83 3.74 14.47 -13.00
CA TYR A 83 2.70 13.92 -12.15
C TYR A 83 1.64 13.30 -13.06
N SER A 84 1.71 11.98 -13.25
CA SER A 84 0.96 11.31 -14.30
C SER A 84 -0.51 11.10 -13.93
N ASP A 85 -0.81 10.89 -12.65
CA ASP A 85 -2.17 10.57 -12.21
C ASP A 85 -2.50 11.25 -10.86
N PRO A 86 -3.08 12.46 -10.84
CA PRO A 86 -3.65 13.00 -9.61
C PRO A 86 -4.97 12.30 -9.28
N ILE A 87 -5.09 11.74 -8.07
CA ILE A 87 -6.37 11.27 -7.53
C ILE A 87 -6.76 12.13 -6.33
N ASN A 88 -8.01 12.60 -6.35
CA ASN A 88 -8.60 13.31 -5.22
C ASN A 88 -9.15 12.29 -4.23
N ILE A 89 -8.49 12.15 -3.08
CA ILE A 89 -8.95 11.30 -1.99
C ILE A 89 -9.78 12.15 -1.03
N ILE A 90 -11.08 12.13 -1.27
CA ILE A 90 -12.03 12.68 -0.31
C ILE A 90 -12.14 11.66 0.82
N ARG A 91 -11.90 12.06 2.08
CA ARG A 91 -11.92 11.15 3.24
C ARG A 91 -13.23 10.35 3.31
N ALA A 92 -14.36 10.98 2.97
CA ALA A 92 -15.66 10.32 2.86
C ALA A 92 -15.71 9.22 1.79
N LYS A 93 -14.96 9.34 0.69
CA LYS A 93 -14.92 8.35 -0.40
C LYS A 93 -14.09 7.12 -0.05
N GLN A 94 -13.07 7.23 0.80
CA GLN A 94 -12.40 6.03 1.28
C GLN A 94 -13.35 5.26 2.18
N GLY A 95 -13.95 5.87 3.20
CA GLY A 95 -14.94 5.20 4.05
C GLY A 95 -16.05 4.48 3.28
N ALA A 96 -16.55 5.06 2.18
CA ALA A 96 -17.57 4.46 1.31
C ALA A 96 -17.04 3.39 0.34
N GLY A 97 -15.76 3.45 -0.04
CA GLY A 97 -15.11 2.51 -0.95
C GLY A 97 -14.30 1.40 -0.28
N LEU A 98 -14.12 1.44 1.04
CA LEU A 98 -13.52 0.34 1.80
C LEU A 98 -14.47 -0.87 1.73
N THR A 99 -13.98 -2.00 1.23
CA THR A 99 -14.71 -3.26 1.32
C THR A 99 -14.92 -3.64 2.79
N SER A 100 -15.97 -4.39 3.09
CA SER A 100 -16.24 -4.89 4.46
C SER A 100 -15.03 -5.62 5.05
N GLY A 101 -14.30 -6.37 4.22
CA GLY A 101 -13.05 -7.03 4.59
C GLY A 101 -11.96 -6.05 5.01
N LEU A 102 -11.69 -5.01 4.22
CA LEU A 102 -10.68 -4.00 4.58
C LEU A 102 -11.04 -3.27 5.87
N ARG A 103 -12.31 -2.90 6.05
CA ARG A 103 -12.77 -2.26 7.30
C ARG A 103 -12.58 -3.17 8.52
N ALA A 104 -12.90 -4.46 8.40
CA ALA A 104 -12.67 -5.42 9.48
C ALA A 104 -11.17 -5.53 9.85
N ARG A 105 -10.27 -5.45 8.85
CA ARG A 105 -8.82 -5.46 9.09
C ARG A 105 -8.31 -4.19 9.74
N LEU A 106 -8.76 -3.03 9.27
CA LEU A 106 -8.43 -1.76 9.93
C LEU A 106 -8.88 -1.80 11.39
N LYS A 107 -10.11 -2.27 11.67
CA LYS A 107 -10.60 -2.44 13.04
C LYS A 107 -9.76 -3.43 13.86
N LYS A 108 -9.40 -4.59 13.30
CA LYS A 108 -8.52 -5.59 13.95
C LYS A 108 -7.14 -4.99 14.29
N ALA A 109 -6.68 -4.05 13.48
CA ALA A 109 -5.43 -3.32 13.67
C ALA A 109 -5.53 -2.09 14.58
N SER A 110 -6.70 -1.83 15.17
CA SER A 110 -6.98 -0.58 15.88
C SER A 110 -6.76 0.69 15.02
N LEU A 111 -6.91 0.56 13.70
CA LEU A 111 -6.87 1.66 12.75
C LEU A 111 -8.27 2.19 12.49
N GLY A 112 -8.44 3.51 12.51
CA GLY A 112 -9.73 4.16 12.28
C GLY A 112 -10.15 4.18 10.80
N ASP A 113 -11.43 4.44 10.54
CA ASP A 113 -12.00 4.57 9.18
C ASP A 113 -11.41 5.72 8.36
N SER A 114 -10.69 6.64 9.02
CA SER A 114 -9.95 7.74 8.39
C SER A 114 -8.55 7.34 7.89
N THR A 115 -8.16 6.06 8.04
CA THR A 115 -6.86 5.56 7.61
C THR A 115 -6.79 5.56 6.08
N LEU A 116 -5.82 6.30 5.56
CA LEU A 116 -5.49 6.30 4.14
C LEU A 116 -4.72 5.02 3.81
N VAL A 117 -5.27 4.21 2.91
CA VAL A 117 -4.63 2.99 2.41
C VAL A 117 -4.14 3.22 0.98
N ILE A 118 -2.87 2.89 0.73
CA ILE A 118 -2.26 2.87 -0.61
C ILE A 118 -1.78 1.44 -0.86
N SER A 119 -2.29 0.78 -1.91
CA SER A 119 -1.93 -0.58 -2.30
C SER A 119 -1.65 -0.65 -3.81
N ASN A 120 -1.20 -1.81 -4.28
CA ASN A 120 -1.00 -2.04 -5.72
C ASN A 120 -2.29 -1.86 -6.53
N ASN A 121 -3.46 -2.03 -5.90
CA ASN A 121 -4.76 -2.09 -6.57
C ASN A 121 -5.70 -0.94 -6.19
N SER A 122 -5.30 -0.06 -5.27
CA SER A 122 -6.13 1.05 -4.78
C SER A 122 -5.27 2.16 -4.16
N PRO A 123 -5.60 3.44 -4.29
CA PRO A 123 -6.76 3.98 -5.01
C PRO A 123 -6.53 4.12 -6.52
N PHE A 124 -5.30 3.91 -6.97
CA PHE A 124 -4.99 3.87 -8.38
C PHE A 124 -5.37 2.50 -8.92
N SER A 125 -6.09 2.47 -10.04
CA SER A 125 -6.22 1.24 -10.81
C SER A 125 -4.81 0.70 -11.10
N PRO A 126 -4.58 -0.63 -11.02
CA PRO A 126 -3.34 -1.22 -11.47
C PRO A 126 -3.10 -0.72 -12.89
N SER A 127 -2.11 0.15 -13.03
CA SER A 127 -1.82 0.88 -14.26
C SER A 127 -1.58 -0.10 -15.40
N VAL A 128 -1.89 0.30 -16.63
CA VAL A 128 -1.52 -0.41 -17.87
C VAL A 128 -0.04 -0.83 -17.95
N SER A 129 0.85 -0.21 -17.18
CA SER A 129 2.29 -0.53 -17.10
C SER A 129 2.65 -1.64 -16.10
N GLY A 130 1.70 -2.18 -15.32
CA GLY A 130 1.91 -3.32 -14.41
C GLY A 130 2.85 -3.08 -13.21
N GLY A 131 3.24 -1.83 -12.93
CA GLY A 131 4.16 -1.51 -11.84
C GLY A 131 3.54 -1.70 -10.45
N LYS A 132 4.29 -2.31 -9.53
CA LYS A 132 3.96 -2.36 -8.08
C LYS A 132 4.19 -0.99 -7.42
N LEU A 133 3.79 -0.82 -6.15
CA LEU A 133 4.03 0.41 -5.36
C LEU A 133 5.50 0.89 -5.43
N THR A 134 6.46 -0.04 -5.47
CA THR A 134 7.90 0.24 -5.56
C THR A 134 8.32 0.97 -6.84
N ALA A 135 7.51 0.90 -7.90
CA ALA A 135 7.78 1.58 -9.17
C ALA A 135 7.45 3.08 -9.14
N TYR A 136 6.77 3.55 -8.10
CA TYR A 136 6.20 4.88 -8.03
C TYR A 136 6.68 5.66 -6.82
N ARG A 137 6.46 6.97 -6.90
CA ARG A 137 6.51 7.89 -5.77
C ARG A 137 5.14 8.51 -5.59
N TYR A 138 4.86 8.91 -4.36
CA TYR A 138 3.56 9.46 -4.01
C TYR A 138 3.74 10.82 -3.34
N LEU A 139 2.82 11.73 -3.63
CA LEU A 139 2.72 13.03 -2.97
C LEU A 139 1.33 13.15 -2.36
N LEU A 140 1.27 13.18 -1.04
CA LEU A 140 0.05 13.48 -0.31
C LEU A 140 0.04 14.98 -0.05
N THR A 141 -1.05 15.65 -0.44
CA THR A 141 -1.26 17.06 -0.17
C THR A 141 -2.53 17.25 0.62
N VAL A 142 -2.42 17.86 1.80
CA VAL A 142 -3.55 18.29 2.63
C VAL A 142 -3.71 19.79 2.39
N GLN A 143 -4.87 20.18 1.86
CA GLN A 143 -5.19 21.58 1.60
C GLN A 143 -6.29 22.03 2.54
N ASN A 144 -6.05 23.15 3.23
CA ASN A 144 -7.16 23.85 3.85
C ASN A 144 -7.95 24.53 2.73
N LYS A 145 -9.21 24.12 2.49
CA LYS A 145 -10.12 24.78 1.55
C LYS A 145 -11.13 25.74 2.21
N PRO A 146 -10.75 26.79 2.97
CA PRO A 146 -11.66 27.89 3.20
C PRO A 146 -11.53 28.93 2.07
N VAL A 147 -12.42 29.91 2.09
CA VAL A 147 -12.55 31.07 1.18
C VAL A 147 -11.25 31.90 1.01
N ARG A 148 -10.17 31.59 1.75
CA ARG A 148 -8.86 32.27 1.71
C ARG A 148 -7.73 31.26 1.52
N PRO A 149 -6.63 31.63 0.84
CA PRO A 149 -5.46 30.76 0.69
C PRO A 149 -4.90 30.39 2.06
N GLY A 150 -5.11 29.14 2.46
CA GLY A 150 -4.56 28.55 3.68
C GLY A 150 -3.26 27.80 3.42
N HIS A 151 -2.59 27.36 4.49
CA HIS A 151 -1.38 26.53 4.40
C HIS A 151 -1.66 25.22 3.65
N THR A 152 -0.72 24.85 2.78
CA THR A 152 -0.70 23.55 2.12
C THR A 152 0.36 22.66 2.75
N TYR A 153 -0.03 21.47 3.20
CA TYR A 153 0.88 20.51 3.82
C TYR A 153 1.16 19.37 2.85
N GLN A 154 2.43 19.09 2.59
CA GLN A 154 2.86 18.03 1.67
C GLN A 154 3.67 16.94 2.38
N PHE A 155 3.39 15.69 2.01
CA PHE A 155 4.14 14.51 2.40
C PHE A 155 4.56 13.72 1.15
N ALA A 156 5.85 13.72 0.86
CA ALA A 156 6.41 12.86 -0.17
C ALA A 156 6.66 11.47 0.40
N VAL A 157 6.05 10.45 -0.19
CA VAL A 157 6.33 9.04 0.13
C VAL A 157 7.15 8.46 -1.01
N ASP A 158 8.34 7.98 -0.68
CA ASP A 158 9.27 7.42 -1.64
C ASP A 158 10.10 6.28 -1.05
N SER A 159 11.08 5.82 -1.82
CA SER A 159 12.02 4.76 -1.41
C SER A 159 11.30 3.50 -0.94
N ILE A 160 10.13 3.22 -1.54
CA ILE A 160 9.29 2.08 -1.19
C ILE A 160 10.01 0.81 -1.60
N GLN A 161 10.23 -0.08 -0.64
CA GLN A 161 10.80 -1.39 -0.83
C GLN A 161 9.83 -2.42 -0.25
N LEU A 162 9.44 -3.37 -1.10
CA LEU A 162 8.56 -4.47 -0.75
C LEU A 162 9.29 -5.76 -1.11
N LYS A 163 9.37 -6.70 -0.17
CA LYS A 163 9.72 -8.09 -0.45
C LYS A 163 8.60 -8.96 0.08
N GLY A 164 8.26 -9.98 -0.69
CA GLY A 164 7.30 -10.97 -0.28
C GLY A 164 7.70 -12.34 -0.78
N ARG A 165 6.95 -13.34 -0.31
CA ARG A 165 7.08 -14.72 -0.72
C ARG A 165 5.69 -15.32 -0.87
N TYR A 166 5.58 -16.32 -1.73
CA TYR A 166 4.41 -17.18 -1.74
C TYR A 166 4.63 -18.32 -0.76
N ASN A 167 3.70 -18.49 0.17
CA ASN A 167 3.64 -19.63 1.05
C ASN A 167 2.54 -20.56 0.52
N ALA A 168 2.87 -21.84 0.34
CA ALA A 168 1.93 -22.83 -0.15
C ALA A 168 1.91 -24.02 0.81
N ASP A 169 0.75 -24.33 1.36
CA ASP A 169 0.53 -25.44 2.30
C ASP A 169 -0.06 -26.70 1.63
N GLY A 170 -0.14 -26.69 0.30
CA GLY A 170 -0.74 -27.75 -0.51
C GLY A 170 -2.23 -27.54 -0.80
N CYS A 171 -2.91 -26.65 -0.06
CA CYS A 171 -4.30 -26.28 -0.31
C CYS A 171 -4.46 -24.89 -0.88
N THR A 172 -3.60 -23.97 -0.44
CA THR A 172 -3.70 -22.55 -0.82
C THR A 172 -2.30 -21.99 -1.01
N THR A 173 -2.18 -21.08 -1.97
CA THR A 173 -0.98 -20.26 -2.14
C THR A 173 -1.32 -18.85 -1.68
N CYS A 174 -0.57 -18.35 -0.71
CA CYS A 174 -0.81 -17.05 -0.09
C CYS A 174 0.43 -16.18 -0.24
N TYR A 175 0.24 -14.94 -0.67
CA TYR A 175 1.31 -13.98 -0.76
C TYR A 175 1.48 -13.26 0.59
N GLU A 176 2.65 -13.43 1.18
CA GLU A 176 3.05 -12.74 2.41
C GLU A 176 4.10 -11.69 2.09
N ASN A 177 3.89 -10.46 2.57
CA ASN A 177 4.94 -9.46 2.54
C ASN A 177 5.90 -9.70 3.73
N THR A 178 7.16 -10.02 3.43
CA THR A 178 8.21 -10.33 4.41
C THR A 178 9.11 -9.13 4.71
N PHE A 179 8.96 -8.03 3.97
CA PHE A 179 9.69 -6.79 4.20
C PHE A 179 8.96 -5.62 3.57
N LYS A 180 8.66 -4.59 4.39
CA LYS A 180 7.99 -3.37 3.94
C LYS A 180 8.69 -2.15 4.52
N TYR A 181 9.28 -1.36 3.63
CA TYR A 181 10.01 -0.15 3.99
C TYR A 181 9.63 1.01 3.08
N PHE A 182 9.54 2.22 3.63
CA PHE A 182 9.42 3.45 2.86
C PHE A 182 9.94 4.65 3.65
N GLN A 183 10.14 5.77 2.95
CA GLN A 183 10.52 7.04 3.55
C GLN A 183 9.44 8.10 3.35
N ILE A 184 9.27 8.96 4.34
CA ILE A 184 8.49 10.18 4.25
C ILE A 184 9.43 11.39 4.23
N ASN A 185 9.22 12.27 3.27
CA ASN A 185 9.94 13.53 3.08
C ASN A 185 11.46 13.34 2.97
N SER A 186 11.91 12.42 2.12
CA SER A 186 13.33 12.03 1.95
C SER A 186 14.32 13.17 1.64
N LYS A 187 13.84 14.32 1.16
CA LYS A 187 14.64 15.53 0.88
C LYS A 187 14.64 16.56 2.02
N SER A 188 13.82 16.35 3.06
CA SER A 188 13.76 17.22 4.25
C SER A 188 14.82 16.79 5.26
N THR A 189 15.22 17.70 6.15
CA THR A 189 15.98 17.37 7.37
C THR A 189 15.18 16.47 8.32
N ASN A 190 13.84 16.49 8.19
CA ASN A 190 12.90 15.67 8.97
C ASN A 190 12.58 14.35 8.24
N LYS A 191 13.61 13.56 7.91
CA LYS A 191 13.40 12.26 7.26
C LYS A 191 12.81 11.28 8.25
N VAL A 192 11.76 10.59 7.84
CA VAL A 192 11.17 9.52 8.64
C VAL A 192 11.21 8.24 7.82
N ALA A 193 12.13 7.35 8.18
CA ALA A 193 12.18 5.99 7.66
C ALA A 193 11.21 5.11 8.46
N ARG A 194 10.44 4.27 7.77
CA ARG A 194 9.46 3.38 8.39
C ARG A 194 9.65 1.96 7.88
N ASP A 195 9.97 1.05 8.79
CA ASP A 195 9.81 -0.38 8.59
C ASP A 195 8.47 -0.78 9.19
N VAL A 196 7.62 -1.37 8.36
CA VAL A 196 6.25 -1.79 8.69
C VAL A 196 6.03 -3.25 8.27
N THR A 197 7.10 -4.04 8.32
CA THR A 197 7.07 -5.47 8.00
C THR A 197 6.13 -6.22 8.94
N GLU A 198 5.13 -6.88 8.38
CA GLU A 198 4.19 -7.74 9.11
C GLU A 198 4.88 -9.07 9.44
N LYS A 199 4.91 -9.50 10.70
CA LYS A 199 5.38 -10.85 11.08
C LYS A 199 4.18 -11.81 11.16
N ASN A 200 4.28 -12.96 10.48
CA ASN A 200 3.41 -14.13 10.62
C ASN A 200 1.92 -13.95 10.27
N GLY A 201 1.54 -12.97 9.45
CA GLY A 201 0.13 -12.75 9.09
C GLY A 201 -0.77 -12.32 10.27
N GLU A 202 -0.19 -12.14 11.47
CA GLU A 202 -0.84 -11.63 12.67
C GLU A 202 -0.40 -10.18 12.92
N SER A 203 -1.37 -9.29 12.71
CA SER A 203 -1.43 -7.89 13.14
C SER A 203 -0.19 -7.03 12.89
N ILE A 204 -0.24 -6.19 11.84
CA ILE A 204 -0.32 -4.71 11.84
C ILE A 204 0.31 -3.98 13.06
N THR A 205 1.38 -4.55 13.61
CA THR A 205 2.17 -4.09 14.75
C THR A 205 3.62 -4.15 14.28
N ALA A 206 4.29 -3.00 14.25
CA ALA A 206 5.73 -2.98 14.01
C ALA A 206 6.42 -3.77 15.14
N GLN A 207 7.66 -4.23 14.91
CA GLN A 207 8.39 -5.08 15.88
C GLN A 207 8.59 -4.42 17.26
N ASP A 208 8.30 -3.13 17.40
CA ASP A 208 8.37 -2.31 18.60
C ASP A 208 7.01 -2.08 19.31
N GLY A 209 5.91 -2.69 18.84
CA GLY A 209 4.57 -2.42 19.37
C GLY A 209 3.91 -1.16 18.78
N SER A 210 4.57 -0.47 17.86
CA SER A 210 4.06 0.75 17.22
C SER A 210 3.10 0.41 16.08
N SER A 211 2.10 1.27 15.90
CA SER A 211 1.06 1.12 14.88
C SER A 211 1.69 1.01 13.47
N VAL A 212 1.27 0.03 12.67
CA VAL A 212 1.76 -0.10 11.27
C VAL A 212 1.27 1.03 10.36
N ALA A 213 0.29 1.83 10.80
CA ALA A 213 -0.01 3.08 10.15
C ALA A 213 1.01 4.17 10.53
N THR A 214 1.57 4.83 9.52
CA THR A 214 2.40 6.00 9.78
C THR A 214 1.53 7.21 10.06
N VAL A 215 1.72 7.80 11.25
CA VAL A 215 1.05 9.04 11.64
C VAL A 215 1.71 10.24 10.94
N LEU A 216 0.91 10.97 10.17
CA LEU A 216 1.23 12.20 9.48
C LEU A 216 0.76 13.38 10.33
N SER A 217 1.70 14.19 10.80
CA SER A 217 1.44 15.40 11.57
C SER A 217 1.89 16.65 10.80
N LYS A 218 1.37 17.82 11.18
CA LYS A 218 1.78 19.12 10.61
C LYS A 218 3.28 19.38 10.81
N SER A 219 3.85 18.99 11.94
CA SER A 219 5.28 19.16 12.24
C SER A 219 6.19 18.39 11.27
N ASN A 220 5.68 17.31 10.68
CA ASN A 220 6.42 16.45 9.78
C ASN A 220 6.18 16.80 8.31
N ALA A 221 5.29 17.76 8.02
CA ALA A 221 4.92 18.16 6.67
C ALA A 221 5.89 19.20 6.09
N VAL A 222 6.01 19.22 4.77
CA VAL A 222 6.57 20.38 4.05
C VAL A 222 5.42 21.38 3.85
N VAL A 223 5.55 22.57 4.43
CA VAL A 223 4.57 23.66 4.29
C VAL A 223 4.89 24.44 3.02
N LYS A 224 3.87 24.65 2.19
CA LYS A 224 3.89 25.55 1.03
C LYS A 224 2.91 26.70 1.20
#